data_AF-A0A7G1I661-F1
#
_entry.id   AF-A0A7G1I661-F1
#
_cell.length_a   1.000
_cell.length_b   1.000
_cell.length_c   1.000
_cell.angle_alpha   90.00
_cell.angle_beta   90.00
_cell.angle_gamma   90.00
#
_symmetry.space_group_name_H-M   'P 1'
#
loop_
_entity.id
_entity.type
_entity.pdbx_description
1 polymer ?
#
loop_
_entity_poly.entity_id
_entity_poly.type
_entity_poly.pdbx_seq_one_letter_code
_entity_poly.pdbx_strand_id
1 'polypeptide(L)'
;MMLSRIVEHKNPHLLVEALAGLTEMRWRLSIFGDGPDRERLQARTPAELRDRVQWRGWSAGPGPALADADLLCVPSRSEAFPLVILEAMAWAVPVAASAVCAVPEMLDFGRAGFVVEPVSVSGWREQLAKILADPAALPSVGRRGFERMQQHYTVAAMADAYLDAIDAVL
;
A
#
# COMPACT_ATOMS: atom_id res chain seq x y z
N MET A 1 -3.90 1.41 6.35
CA MET A 1 -5.03 1.77 5.46
C MET A 1 -4.88 1.07 4.11
N MET A 2 -5.93 1.09 3.28
CA MET A 2 -5.87 0.74 1.86
C MET A 2 -6.62 1.82 1.06
N LEU A 3 -6.09 2.21 -0.09
CA LEU A 3 -6.73 3.17 -1.01
C LEU A 3 -6.61 2.65 -2.44
N SER A 4 -7.72 2.30 -3.06
CA SER A 4 -7.73 1.81 -4.44
C SER A 4 -9.14 1.88 -5.05
N ARG A 5 -9.25 1.67 -6.36
CA ARG A 5 -10.52 1.17 -6.92
C ARG A 5 -10.84 -0.18 -6.28
N ILE A 6 -12.09 -0.43 -5.91
CA ILE A 6 -12.48 -1.68 -5.24
C ILE A 6 -12.91 -2.71 -6.29
N VAL A 7 -11.94 -3.57 -6.63
CA VAL A 7 -12.07 -4.70 -7.56
C VAL A 7 -11.27 -5.91 -7.05
N GLU A 8 -11.68 -7.12 -7.43
CA GLU A 8 -11.11 -8.38 -6.88
C GLU A 8 -9.58 -8.44 -6.88
N HIS A 9 -8.91 -8.02 -7.97
CA HIS A 9 -7.44 -8.12 -8.06
C HIS A 9 -6.68 -7.12 -7.18
N LYS A 10 -7.34 -6.08 -6.64
CA LYS A 10 -6.77 -5.21 -5.60
C LYS A 10 -6.78 -5.86 -4.22
N ASN A 11 -7.49 -6.98 -4.08
CA ASN A 11 -7.35 -7.96 -3.02
C ASN A 11 -7.52 -7.45 -1.57
N PRO A 12 -8.54 -6.65 -1.26
CA PRO A 12 -8.79 -6.18 0.11
C PRO A 12 -9.04 -7.34 1.08
N HIS A 13 -9.59 -8.46 0.61
CA HIS A 13 -9.85 -9.64 1.43
C HIS A 13 -8.61 -10.28 1.99
N LEU A 14 -7.57 -10.44 1.17
CA LEU A 14 -6.30 -10.98 1.62
C LEU A 14 -5.77 -10.15 2.80
N LEU A 15 -5.90 -8.82 2.74
CA LEU A 15 -5.45 -7.93 3.81
C LEU A 15 -6.31 -8.08 5.07
N VAL A 16 -7.64 -8.16 4.93
CA VAL A 16 -8.56 -8.41 6.04
C VAL A 16 -8.26 -9.76 6.72
N GLU A 17 -8.11 -10.84 5.94
CA GLU A 17 -7.81 -12.19 6.44
C GLU A 17 -6.42 -12.30 7.09
N ALA A 18 -5.43 -11.57 6.56
CA ALA A 18 -4.10 -11.50 7.16
C ALA A 18 -4.16 -10.87 8.55
N LEU A 19 -4.79 -9.69 8.66
CA LEU A 19 -4.96 -8.94 9.91
C LEU A 19 -5.85 -9.68 10.92
N ALA A 20 -6.87 -10.41 10.46
CA ALA A 20 -7.75 -11.20 11.31
C ALA A 20 -7.00 -12.18 12.22
N GLY A 21 -5.88 -12.74 11.71
CA GLY A 21 -5.03 -13.67 12.48
C GLY A 21 -4.09 -13.01 13.48
N LEU A 22 -4.09 -11.67 13.59
CA LEU A 22 -3.25 -10.90 14.52
C LEU A 22 -4.12 -10.34 15.66
N THR A 23 -4.74 -11.24 16.43
CA THR A 23 -5.74 -10.91 17.47
C THR A 23 -5.16 -10.08 18.60
N GLU A 24 -3.96 -10.44 19.06
CA GLU A 24 -3.27 -9.80 20.20
C GLU A 24 -2.63 -8.45 19.84
N MET A 25 -2.52 -8.13 18.55
CA MET A 25 -1.89 -6.90 18.08
C MET A 25 -2.91 -5.79 17.89
N ARG A 26 -2.51 -4.55 18.18
CA ARG A 26 -3.34 -3.36 17.97
C ARG A 26 -3.25 -2.89 16.53
N TRP A 27 -4.38 -2.87 15.84
CA TRP A 27 -4.50 -2.39 14.46
C TRP A 27 -5.95 -1.99 14.15
N ARG A 28 -6.09 -1.04 13.22
CA ARG A 28 -7.34 -0.70 12.53
C ARG A 28 -7.07 -0.59 11.04
N LEU A 29 -8.03 -0.98 10.22
CA LEU A 29 -7.96 -0.92 8.77
C LEU A 29 -9.07 -0.01 8.25
N SER A 30 -8.69 1.15 7.72
CA SER A 30 -9.57 1.95 6.86
C SER A 30 -9.35 1.55 5.39
N ILE A 31 -10.42 1.19 4.69
CA ILE A 31 -10.43 0.88 3.26
C ILE A 31 -11.17 2.01 2.54
N PHE A 32 -10.44 2.76 1.72
CA PHE A 32 -10.95 3.84 0.90
C PHE A 32 -11.02 3.43 -0.56
N GLY A 33 -12.01 3.99 -1.25
CA GLY A 33 -12.29 3.74 -2.65
C GLY A 33 -13.70 3.24 -2.89
N ASP A 34 -14.01 3.12 -4.18
CA ASP A 34 -15.26 2.56 -4.66
C ASP A 34 -15.00 1.68 -5.88
N GLY A 35 -16.00 0.89 -6.27
CA GLY A 35 -15.92 0.01 -7.42
C GLY A 35 -16.98 -1.07 -7.41
N PRO A 36 -17.10 -1.82 -8.53
CA PRO A 36 -18.19 -2.78 -8.73
C PRO A 36 -18.19 -3.91 -7.70
N ASP A 37 -17.04 -4.21 -7.09
CA ASP A 37 -16.95 -5.28 -6.11
C ASP A 37 -17.19 -4.80 -4.66
N ARG A 38 -17.30 -3.49 -4.40
CA ARG A 38 -17.31 -2.94 -3.03
C ARG A 38 -18.33 -3.60 -2.12
N GLU A 39 -19.60 -3.65 -2.52
CA GLU A 39 -20.65 -4.22 -1.68
C GLU A 39 -20.40 -5.71 -1.37
N ARG A 40 -20.03 -6.48 -2.40
CA ARG A 40 -19.71 -7.92 -2.27
C ARG A 40 -18.54 -8.15 -1.33
N LEU A 41 -17.46 -7.37 -1.44
CA LEU A 41 -16.28 -7.52 -0.60
C LEU A 41 -16.54 -6.98 0.82
N GLN A 42 -17.29 -5.90 0.97
CA GLN A 42 -17.69 -5.40 2.28
C GLN A 42 -18.54 -6.43 3.04
N ALA A 43 -19.51 -7.06 2.37
CA ALA A 43 -20.38 -8.09 2.96
C ALA A 43 -19.61 -9.34 3.45
N ARG A 44 -18.46 -9.64 2.83
CA ARG A 44 -17.56 -10.74 3.21
C ARG A 44 -16.65 -10.43 4.40
N THR A 45 -16.68 -9.20 4.93
CA THR A 45 -15.90 -8.86 6.14
C THR A 45 -16.52 -9.57 7.36
N PRO A 46 -15.75 -10.38 8.11
CA PRO A 46 -16.25 -11.07 9.30
C PRO A 46 -16.88 -10.11 10.32
N ALA A 47 -17.96 -10.53 10.97
CA ALA A 47 -18.75 -9.66 11.85
C ALA A 47 -17.93 -9.15 13.04
N GLU A 48 -17.07 -10.00 13.58
CA GLU A 48 -16.14 -9.73 14.67
C GLU A 48 -15.04 -8.71 14.33
N LEU A 49 -14.82 -8.43 13.03
CA LEU A 49 -13.84 -7.45 12.57
C LEU A 49 -14.44 -6.10 12.22
N ARG A 50 -15.77 -5.93 12.28
CA ARG A 50 -16.45 -4.69 11.85
C ARG A 50 -16.00 -3.44 12.61
N ASP A 51 -15.62 -3.58 13.88
CA ASP A 51 -15.10 -2.47 14.69
C ASP A 51 -13.66 -2.09 14.31
N ARG A 52 -12.92 -3.01 13.68
CA ARG A 52 -11.52 -2.83 13.29
C ARG A 52 -11.35 -2.53 11.80
N VAL A 53 -12.29 -2.94 10.96
CA VAL A 53 -12.26 -2.78 9.50
C VAL A 53 -13.38 -1.84 9.07
N GLN A 54 -13.01 -0.65 8.62
CA GLN A 54 -13.94 0.40 8.23
C GLN A 54 -13.85 0.68 6.73
N TRP A 55 -14.94 0.37 6.02
CA TRP A 55 -15.12 0.70 4.61
C TRP A 55 -15.58 2.15 4.48
N ARG A 56 -14.64 3.04 4.18
CA ARG A 56 -14.85 4.50 4.18
C ARG A 56 -15.49 5.01 2.89
N GLY A 57 -15.54 4.19 1.84
CA GLY A 57 -16.01 4.60 0.52
C GLY A 57 -15.00 5.54 -0.16
N TRP A 58 -15.48 6.30 -1.15
CA TRP A 58 -14.65 7.20 -1.94
C TRP A 58 -14.04 8.33 -1.10
N SER A 59 -12.81 8.73 -1.43
CA SER A 59 -12.12 9.90 -0.86
C SER A 59 -11.91 10.95 -1.95
N ALA A 60 -12.05 12.24 -1.60
CA ALA A 60 -11.84 13.38 -2.52
C ALA A 60 -10.42 13.52 -3.07
N GLY A 61 -9.51 12.69 -2.57
CA GLY A 61 -8.13 12.56 -3.01
C GLY A 61 -7.35 11.69 -2.04
N PRO A 62 -6.06 11.45 -2.29
CA PRO A 62 -5.23 10.68 -1.38
C PRO A 62 -4.95 11.44 -0.06
N GLY A 63 -4.83 12.77 -0.10
CA GLY A 63 -4.48 13.60 1.06
C GLY A 63 -5.34 13.35 2.31
N PRO A 64 -6.68 13.49 2.25
CA PRO A 64 -7.54 13.22 3.41
C PRO A 64 -7.42 11.79 3.96
N ALA A 65 -7.15 10.81 3.09
CA ALA A 65 -7.01 9.42 3.51
C ALA A 65 -5.62 9.12 4.11
N LEU A 66 -4.57 9.76 3.58
CA LEU A 66 -3.17 9.59 4.01
C LEU A 66 -2.83 10.37 5.28
N ALA A 67 -3.53 11.48 5.55
CA ALA A 67 -3.23 12.36 6.69
C ALA A 67 -3.24 11.63 8.04
N ASP A 68 -4.12 10.65 8.21
CA ASP A 68 -4.29 9.87 9.45
C ASP A 68 -3.72 8.43 9.32
N ALA A 69 -2.90 8.15 8.30
CA ALA A 69 -2.44 6.79 8.00
C ALA A 69 -1.03 6.51 8.53
N ASP A 70 -0.90 5.48 9.36
CA ASP A 70 0.42 4.98 9.81
C ASP A 70 1.15 4.14 8.75
N LEU A 71 0.38 3.52 7.84
CA LEU A 71 0.86 2.57 6.83
C LEU A 71 -0.16 2.48 5.69
N LEU A 72 0.29 2.61 4.44
CA LEU A 72 -0.47 2.22 3.26
C LEU A 72 -0.21 0.74 2.94
N CYS A 73 -1.26 -0.05 2.76
CA CYS A 73 -1.19 -1.42 2.28
C CYS A 73 -1.71 -1.53 0.84
N VAL A 74 -0.93 -2.15 -0.04
CA VAL A 74 -1.29 -2.43 -1.45
C VAL A 74 -1.19 -3.94 -1.71
N PRO A 75 -2.23 -4.73 -1.35
CA PRO A 75 -2.23 -6.20 -1.43
C PRO A 75 -2.54 -6.79 -2.81
N SER A 76 -2.48 -5.94 -3.84
CA SER A 76 -2.84 -6.27 -5.22
C SER A 76 -2.11 -7.50 -5.76
N ARG A 77 -2.81 -8.26 -6.60
CA ARG A 77 -2.24 -9.39 -7.37
C ARG A 77 -1.66 -8.97 -8.71
N SER A 78 -2.01 -7.77 -9.18
CA SER A 78 -1.53 -7.18 -10.42
C SER A 78 -1.61 -5.66 -10.30
N GLU A 79 -0.58 -4.99 -10.81
CA GLU A 79 -0.48 -3.53 -10.88
C GLU A 79 0.20 -3.15 -12.20
N ALA A 80 -0.16 -2.00 -12.77
CA ALA A 80 0.63 -1.42 -13.86
C ALA A 80 1.75 -0.56 -13.27
N PHE A 81 1.36 0.59 -12.74
CA PHE A 81 2.22 1.51 -12.00
C PHE A 81 1.35 2.21 -10.94
N PRO A 82 1.32 1.70 -9.69
CA PRO A 82 0.36 2.15 -8.68
C PRO A 82 0.75 3.51 -8.12
N LEU A 83 0.20 4.59 -8.70
CA LEU A 83 0.46 5.97 -8.26
C LEU A 83 0.20 6.20 -6.76
N VAL A 84 -0.72 5.45 -6.15
CA VAL A 84 -1.00 5.52 -4.71
C VAL A 84 0.24 5.23 -3.84
N ILE A 85 1.19 4.44 -4.34
CA ILE A 85 2.48 4.24 -3.67
C ILE A 85 3.29 5.54 -3.65
N LEU A 86 3.38 6.24 -4.79
CA LEU A 86 4.08 7.52 -4.89
C LEU A 86 3.38 8.61 -4.07
N GLU A 87 2.04 8.63 -4.07
CA GLU A 87 1.24 9.52 -3.24
C GLU A 87 1.53 9.30 -1.75
N ALA A 88 1.57 8.05 -1.28
CA ALA A 88 1.93 7.77 0.11
C ALA A 88 3.38 8.16 0.44
N MET A 89 4.33 7.83 -0.44
CA MET A 89 5.73 8.24 -0.27
C MET A 89 5.87 9.76 -0.21
N ALA A 90 5.10 10.51 -1.01
CA ALA A 90 5.08 11.97 -0.99
C ALA A 90 4.60 12.56 0.34
N TRP A 91 3.74 11.85 1.07
CA TRP A 91 3.27 12.20 2.40
C TRP A 91 4.14 11.58 3.52
N ALA A 92 5.28 10.97 3.18
CA ALA A 92 6.13 10.19 4.08
C ALA A 92 5.37 9.08 4.84
N VAL A 93 4.27 8.57 4.25
CA VAL A 93 3.52 7.43 4.76
C VAL A 93 4.23 6.15 4.28
N PRO A 94 4.65 5.26 5.20
CA PRO A 94 5.25 3.98 4.84
C PRO A 94 4.30 3.13 3.97
N VAL A 95 4.88 2.35 3.06
CA VAL A 95 4.12 1.49 2.16
C VAL A 95 4.50 0.03 2.40
N ALA A 96 3.51 -0.83 2.60
CA ALA A 96 3.63 -2.28 2.46
C ALA A 96 2.88 -2.71 1.20
N ALA A 97 3.55 -3.37 0.26
CA ALA A 97 2.95 -3.73 -1.02
C ALA A 97 3.39 -5.10 -1.50
N SER A 98 2.49 -5.78 -2.22
CA SER A 98 2.75 -7.07 -2.85
C SER A 98 3.93 -6.98 -3.81
N ALA A 99 4.80 -7.98 -3.81
CA ALA A 99 5.92 -8.12 -4.75
C ALA A 99 5.45 -8.46 -6.18
N VAL A 100 4.80 -7.50 -6.84
CA VAL A 100 4.26 -7.67 -8.21
C VAL A 100 4.74 -6.54 -9.12
N CYS A 101 4.99 -6.87 -10.39
CA CYS A 101 5.34 -5.89 -11.42
C CYS A 101 6.52 -4.99 -10.97
N ALA A 102 6.42 -3.67 -11.14
CA ALA A 102 7.48 -2.73 -10.75
C ALA A 102 7.54 -2.41 -9.24
N VAL A 103 6.64 -2.96 -8.41
CA VAL A 103 6.51 -2.58 -6.99
C VAL A 103 7.80 -2.82 -6.18
N PRO A 104 8.52 -3.96 -6.31
CA PRO A 104 9.78 -4.15 -5.61
C PRO A 104 10.79 -3.04 -5.93
N GLU A 105 10.91 -2.66 -7.19
CA GLU A 105 11.78 -1.56 -7.62
C GLU A 105 11.30 -0.23 -7.07
N MET A 106 9.99 0.07 -7.13
CA MET A 106 9.43 1.31 -6.56
C MET A 106 9.74 1.46 -5.07
N LEU A 107 9.81 0.36 -4.31
CA LEU A 107 10.15 0.34 -2.88
C LEU A 107 11.63 0.06 -2.59
N ASP A 108 12.51 0.23 -3.57
CA ASP A 108 13.95 0.01 -3.47
C ASP A 108 14.31 -1.35 -2.87
N PHE A 109 13.60 -2.38 -3.32
CA PHE A 109 13.72 -3.76 -2.89
C PHE A 109 13.65 -3.92 -1.36
N GLY A 110 12.82 -3.10 -0.71
CA GLY A 110 12.59 -3.12 0.74
C GLY A 110 13.37 -2.06 1.53
N ARG A 111 14.21 -1.25 0.88
CA ARG A 111 14.90 -0.14 1.55
C ARG A 111 14.00 1.07 1.73
N ALA A 112 13.03 1.31 0.85
CA ALA A 112 12.13 2.47 0.89
C ALA A 112 10.66 2.12 1.23
N GLY A 113 10.42 0.89 1.68
CA GLY A 113 9.10 0.38 2.05
C GLY A 113 9.18 -1.11 2.37
N PHE A 114 8.03 -1.76 2.55
CA PHE A 114 7.95 -3.19 2.80
C PHE A 114 7.46 -3.90 1.54
N VAL A 115 8.29 -4.78 0.99
CA VAL A 115 7.92 -5.68 -0.11
C VAL A 115 7.39 -6.97 0.49
N VAL A 116 6.15 -7.34 0.17
CA VAL A 116 5.46 -8.50 0.75
C VAL A 116 5.45 -9.65 -0.25
N GLU A 117 6.11 -10.74 0.10
CA GLU A 117 6.12 -12.00 -0.64
C GLU A 117 6.03 -13.19 0.34
N PRO A 118 5.25 -14.25 0.05
CA PRO A 118 4.35 -14.41 -1.10
C PRO A 118 3.08 -13.55 -1.02
N VAL A 119 2.40 -13.36 -2.16
CA VAL A 119 1.08 -12.71 -2.24
C VAL A 119 -0.01 -13.67 -1.74
N SER A 120 0.07 -13.99 -0.44
CA SER A 120 -0.85 -14.88 0.26
C SER A 120 -1.21 -14.31 1.63
N VAL A 121 -2.26 -14.86 2.23
CA VAL A 121 -2.70 -14.50 3.58
C VAL A 121 -1.57 -14.72 4.60
N SER A 122 -0.80 -15.81 4.48
CA SER A 122 0.31 -16.10 5.39
C SER A 122 1.46 -15.11 5.24
N GLY A 123 1.87 -14.81 4.00
CA GLY A 123 2.96 -13.85 3.73
C GLY A 123 2.63 -12.45 4.22
N TRP A 124 1.42 -11.97 3.93
CA TRP A 124 0.94 -10.69 4.45
C TRP A 124 0.81 -10.68 5.97
N ARG A 125 0.31 -11.76 6.58
CA ARG A 125 0.20 -11.85 8.04
C ARG A 125 1.57 -11.78 8.70
N GLU A 126 2.55 -12.52 8.19
CA GLU A 126 3.91 -12.52 8.73
C GLU A 126 4.55 -11.13 8.62
N GLN A 127 4.44 -10.49 7.46
CA GLN A 127 5.03 -9.16 7.27
C GLN A 127 4.32 -8.10 8.13
N LEU A 128 3.00 -8.14 8.22
CA LEU A 128 2.24 -7.24 9.10
C LEU A 128 2.55 -7.48 10.58
N ALA A 129 2.76 -8.73 11.00
CA ALA A 129 3.18 -9.04 12.36
C ALA A 129 4.54 -8.41 12.70
N LYS A 130 5.51 -8.47 11.78
CA LYS A 130 6.81 -7.81 11.93
C LYS A 130 6.66 -6.29 12.04
N ILE A 131 5.85 -5.68 11.18
CA ILE A 131 5.61 -4.23 11.19
C ILE A 131 4.92 -3.79 12.50
N LEU A 132 3.88 -4.52 12.93
CA LEU A 132 3.12 -4.20 14.14
C LEU A 132 3.89 -4.47 15.43
N ALA A 133 4.92 -5.31 15.39
CA ALA A 133 5.82 -5.54 16.52
C ALA A 133 6.78 -4.37 16.77
N ASP A 134 7.08 -3.55 15.75
CA ASP A 134 7.94 -2.37 15.87
C ASP A 134 7.37 -1.16 15.10
N PRO A 135 6.25 -0.57 15.59
CA PRO A 135 5.66 0.61 14.96
C PRO A 135 6.57 1.84 15.05
N ALA A 136 7.57 1.85 15.95
CA ALA A 136 8.51 2.96 16.09
C ALA A 136 9.45 3.09 14.88
N ALA A 137 9.63 2.02 14.09
CA ALA A 137 10.42 2.06 12.86
C ALA A 137 9.68 2.74 11.69
N LEU A 138 8.35 2.84 11.72
CA LEU A 138 7.53 3.35 10.62
C LEU A 138 7.96 4.74 10.13
N PRO A 139 8.16 5.76 10.99
CA PRO A 139 8.59 7.09 10.52
C PRO A 139 9.89 7.07 9.72
N SER A 140 10.86 6.23 10.12
CA SER A 140 12.13 6.09 9.39
C SER A 140 11.93 5.47 8.01
N VAL A 141 11.05 4.46 7.89
CA VAL A 141 10.70 3.84 6.60
C VAL A 141 9.99 4.85 5.70
N GLY A 142 9.04 5.61 6.24
CA GLY A 142 8.31 6.64 5.52
C GLY A 142 9.22 7.73 4.97
N ARG A 143 10.21 8.17 5.76
CA ARG A 143 11.23 9.13 5.31
C ARG A 143 12.07 8.61 4.14
N ARG A 144 12.52 7.35 4.18
CA ARG A 144 13.26 6.74 3.05
C ARG A 144 12.39 6.62 1.81
N GLY A 145 11.10 6.31 1.98
CA GLY A 145 10.09 6.39 0.93
C GLY A 145 10.00 7.78 0.31
N PHE A 146 9.87 8.81 1.13
CA PHE A 146 9.83 10.20 0.67
C PHE A 146 11.10 10.62 -0.08
N GLU A 147 12.29 10.30 0.46
CA GLU A 147 13.57 10.60 -0.18
C GLU A 147 13.68 9.93 -1.56
N ARG A 148 13.25 8.66 -1.67
CA ARG A 148 13.20 7.94 -2.95
C ARG A 148 12.22 8.59 -3.94
N MET A 149 11.03 8.96 -3.48
CA MET A 149 10.04 9.65 -4.32
C MET A 149 10.63 10.93 -4.90
N GLN A 150 11.27 11.76 -4.06
CA GLN A 150 11.90 13.01 -4.49
C GLN A 150 13.06 12.80 -5.46
N GLN A 151 13.82 11.72 -5.32
CA GLN A 151 14.97 11.43 -6.18
C GLN A 151 14.57 10.89 -7.56
N HIS A 152 13.56 10.02 -7.62
CA HIS A 152 13.30 9.22 -8.83
C HIS A 152 11.93 9.45 -9.47
N TYR A 153 10.97 10.02 -8.74
CA TYR A 153 9.57 10.03 -9.15
C TYR A 153 8.95 11.43 -9.16
N THR A 154 9.79 12.48 -9.14
CA THR A 154 9.34 13.83 -9.50
C THR A 154 9.11 13.91 -11.01
N VAL A 155 8.27 14.86 -11.45
CA VAL A 155 8.04 15.09 -12.88
C VAL A 155 9.36 15.33 -13.62
N ALA A 156 10.28 16.11 -13.04
CA ALA A 156 11.59 16.36 -13.61
C ALA A 156 12.42 15.08 -13.72
N ALA A 157 12.59 14.33 -12.63
CA ALA A 157 13.39 13.10 -12.62
C ALA A 157 12.84 12.05 -13.60
N MET A 158 11.51 11.92 -13.70
CA MET A 158 10.90 11.01 -14.65
C MET A 158 11.08 11.47 -16.10
N ALA A 159 10.94 12.77 -16.38
CA ALA A 159 11.15 13.32 -17.71
C ALA A 159 12.60 13.14 -18.16
N ASP A 160 13.56 13.44 -17.30
CA ASP A 160 15.00 13.26 -17.58
C ASP A 160 15.32 11.79 -17.88
N ALA A 161 14.83 10.85 -17.06
CA ALA A 161 15.03 9.42 -17.28
C ALA A 161 14.40 8.92 -18.60
N TYR A 162 13.26 9.49 -19.00
CA TYR A 162 12.64 9.18 -20.28
C TYR A 162 13.45 9.73 -21.46
N LEU A 163 13.99 10.94 -21.36
CA LEU A 163 14.86 11.55 -22.38
C LEU A 163 16.13 10.71 -22.56
N ASP A 164 16.81 10.37 -21.45
CA ASP A 164 18.01 9.52 -21.47
C ASP A 164 17.75 8.18 -22.17
N ALA A 165 16.59 7.56 -21.91
CA ALA A 165 16.21 6.29 -22.53
C ALA A 165 15.95 6.40 -24.04
N ILE A 166 15.40 7.53 -24.50
CA ILE A 166 15.17 7.80 -25.93
C ILE A 166 16.49 8.09 -26.63
N ASP A 167 17.32 8.96 -26.04
CA ASP A 167 18.62 9.34 -26.61
C ASP A 167 19.59 8.15 -26.70
N ALA A 168 19.44 7.13 -25.85
CA ALA A 168 20.22 5.91 -25.91
C ALA A 168 19.93 5.00 -27.12
N VAL A 169 18.81 5.20 -27.82
CA VAL A 169 18.39 4.39 -28.98
C VAL A 169 18.30 5.19 -30.29
N LEU A 170 18.59 6.49 -30.24
CA LEU A 170 18.77 7.35 -31.41
C LEU A 170 20.24 7.40 -31.83
#